data_AF-A0A3M2BEW1-F1
#
_entry.id   AF-A0A3M2BEW1-F1
#
_cell.length_a   1.000
_cell.length_b   1.000
_cell.length_c   1.000
_cell.angle_alpha   90.00
_cell.angle_beta   90.00
_cell.angle_gamma   90.00
#
_symmetry.space_group_name_H-M   'P 1'
#
loop_
_entity.id
_entity.type
_entity.pdbx_description
1 polymer ?
#
loop_
_entity_poly.entity_id
_entity_poly.type
_entity_poly.pdbx_seq_one_letter_code
_entity_poly.pdbx_strand_id
1 'polypeptide(L)'
;MSTGELHRDDLLDESEATLRQVSSVISELTSEGDVSLDDPENLQRVLVTGEGHRPATLGELLHAVFRAYQEIASIIESLRESRGLLEKAAMERLHRTNHKLREVTSATELAATDMLDGLDRALSLVDRLTDSDDGEAQEALREELHGLINLLQFQDITSQQLGYASGVLTDIEERLLRISRVFDLSGLREVGVEPPETVEIEADACDPEASTFEAESRQALADEIFTP
;
A
#
# COMPACT_ATOMS: atom_id res chain seq x y z
N MET A 1 22.52 -58.04 7.89
CA MET A 1 21.65 -56.86 7.70
C MET A 1 20.20 -57.29 7.89
N SER A 2 19.72 -57.48 9.13
CA SER A 2 18.33 -57.90 9.37
C SER A 2 17.91 -57.72 10.84
N THR A 3 18.17 -56.54 11.42
CA THR A 3 17.74 -56.20 12.80
C THR A 3 17.06 -54.83 12.92
N GLY A 4 17.08 -54.01 11.85
CA GLY A 4 16.44 -52.69 11.82
C GLY A 4 15.01 -52.68 11.27
N GLU A 5 14.61 -53.69 10.49
CA GLU A 5 13.26 -53.76 9.90
C GLU A 5 12.23 -54.32 10.89
N LEU A 6 12.59 -55.32 11.70
CA LEU A 6 11.71 -55.88 12.75
C LEU A 6 11.23 -54.81 13.74
N HIS A 7 12.10 -53.88 14.12
CA HIS A 7 11.76 -52.85 15.10
C HIS A 7 10.81 -51.77 14.56
N ARG A 8 10.73 -51.60 13.24
CA ARG A 8 9.88 -50.59 12.61
C ARG A 8 8.45 -51.11 12.43
N ASP A 9 8.31 -52.39 12.07
CA ASP A 9 6.99 -53.03 11.98
C ASP A 9 6.35 -53.18 13.37
N ASP A 10 7.14 -53.53 14.39
CA ASP A 10 6.65 -53.57 15.78
C ASP A 10 6.13 -52.19 16.27
N LEU A 11 6.82 -51.09 15.90
CA LEU A 11 6.39 -49.73 16.24
C LEU A 11 5.15 -49.28 15.46
N LEU A 12 4.98 -49.77 14.23
CA LEU A 12 3.79 -49.48 13.43
C LEU A 12 2.57 -50.24 13.96
N ASP A 13 2.76 -51.50 14.35
CA ASP A 13 1.72 -52.31 14.98
C ASP A 13 1.30 -51.74 16.35
N GLU A 14 2.25 -51.23 17.14
CA GLU A 14 1.98 -50.54 18.40
C GLU A 14 1.28 -49.18 18.17
N SER A 15 1.67 -48.43 17.14
CA SER A 15 0.99 -47.20 16.74
C SER A 15 -0.43 -47.47 16.23
N GLU A 16 -0.67 -48.59 15.54
CA GLU A 16 -2.00 -48.95 15.07
C GLU A 16 -2.89 -49.42 16.23
N ALA A 17 -2.33 -50.20 17.16
CA ALA A 17 -3.03 -50.64 18.36
C ALA A 17 -3.46 -49.46 19.24
N THR A 18 -2.58 -48.47 19.42
CA THR A 18 -2.91 -47.24 20.17
C THR A 18 -3.97 -46.40 19.46
N LEU A 19 -3.92 -46.27 18.13
CA LEU A 19 -4.97 -45.57 17.36
C LEU A 19 -6.32 -46.27 17.42
N ARG A 20 -6.36 -47.61 17.41
CA ARG A 20 -7.60 -48.37 17.61
C ARG A 20 -8.16 -48.19 19.03
N GLN A 21 -7.30 -48.12 20.03
CA GLN A 21 -7.70 -47.89 21.42
C GLN A 21 -8.26 -46.47 21.60
N VAL A 22 -7.61 -45.46 21.00
CA VAL A 22 -8.12 -44.08 20.97
C VAL A 22 -9.45 -43.99 20.23
N SER A 23 -9.59 -44.67 19.08
CA SER A 23 -10.85 -44.73 18.33
C SER A 23 -11.98 -45.39 19.13
N SER A 24 -11.69 -46.46 19.86
CA SER A 24 -12.66 -47.11 20.76
C SER A 24 -13.14 -46.18 21.86
N VAL A 25 -12.23 -45.44 22.50
CA VAL A 25 -12.57 -44.48 23.56
C VAL A 25 -13.37 -43.31 23.01
N ILE A 26 -13.04 -42.82 21.81
CA ILE A 26 -13.83 -41.78 21.13
C ILE A 26 -15.25 -42.29 20.86
N SER A 27 -15.39 -43.50 20.32
CA SER A 27 -16.71 -44.09 20.00
C SER A 27 -17.56 -44.32 21.25
N GLU A 28 -16.94 -44.72 22.35
CA GLU A 28 -17.59 -44.90 23.67
C GLU A 28 -18.04 -43.56 24.26
N LEU A 29 -17.19 -42.53 24.21
CA LEU A 29 -17.53 -41.17 24.66
C LEU A 29 -18.62 -40.51 23.81
N THR A 30 -18.67 -40.82 22.51
CA THR A 30 -19.70 -40.32 21.59
C THR A 30 -21.03 -41.08 21.79
N SER A 31 -20.97 -42.32 22.29
CA SER A 31 -22.14 -43.14 22.63
C SER A 31 -22.75 -42.81 23.99
N GLU A 32 -21.95 -42.34 24.95
CA GLU A 32 -22.44 -41.98 26.30
C GLU A 32 -22.92 -40.52 26.41
N GLY A 33 -22.55 -39.67 25.46
CA GLY A 33 -23.01 -38.27 25.37
C GLY A 33 -24.27 -38.10 24.51
N ASP A 34 -25.44 -38.53 25.00
CA ASP A 34 -26.74 -38.10 24.46
C ASP A 34 -27.01 -36.63 24.86
N VAL A 35 -26.20 -35.72 24.34
CA VAL A 35 -26.47 -34.28 24.36
C VAL A 35 -26.70 -33.89 22.92
N SER A 36 -27.97 -33.72 22.57
CA SER A 36 -28.42 -33.23 21.27
C SER A 36 -27.63 -31.98 20.88
N LEU A 37 -26.84 -32.11 19.82
CA LEU A 37 -25.91 -31.11 19.28
C LEU A 37 -26.62 -30.01 18.45
N ASP A 38 -27.95 -29.99 18.43
CA ASP A 38 -28.75 -29.08 17.60
C ASP A 38 -29.37 -27.90 18.38
N ASP A 39 -29.14 -27.78 19.70
CA ASP A 39 -29.78 -26.74 20.52
C ASP A 39 -28.84 -25.53 20.79
N PRO A 40 -29.02 -24.40 20.08
CA PRO A 40 -28.22 -23.19 20.28
C PRO A 40 -28.41 -22.52 21.65
N GLU A 41 -29.45 -22.88 22.42
CA GLU A 41 -29.70 -22.28 23.73
C GLU A 41 -28.76 -22.81 24.83
N ASN A 42 -28.26 -24.04 24.70
CA ASN A 42 -27.28 -24.60 25.64
C ASN A 42 -25.89 -23.94 25.52
N LEU A 43 -25.53 -23.48 24.32
CA LEU A 43 -24.27 -22.79 24.04
C LEU A 43 -24.19 -21.39 24.66
N GLN A 44 -25.32 -20.71 24.81
CA GLN A 44 -25.37 -19.39 25.45
C GLN A 44 -25.18 -19.48 26.97
N ARG A 45 -25.64 -20.57 27.60
CA ARG A 45 -25.40 -20.80 29.02
C ARG A 45 -23.92 -21.03 29.33
N VAL A 46 -23.19 -21.74 28.47
CA VAL A 46 -21.75 -22.01 28.68
C VAL A 46 -20.88 -20.75 28.57
N LEU A 47 -21.26 -19.79 27.72
CA LEU A 47 -20.47 -18.58 27.49
C LEU A 47 -20.81 -17.41 28.44
N VAL A 48 -22.01 -17.37 29.02
CA VAL A 48 -22.48 -16.20 29.81
C VAL A 48 -22.30 -16.37 31.33
N THR A 49 -22.27 -17.60 31.86
CA THR A 49 -22.01 -17.80 33.29
C THR A 49 -20.54 -18.09 33.56
N GLY A 50 -19.79 -17.05 33.92
CA GLY A 50 -18.43 -17.13 34.43
C GLY A 50 -18.31 -17.78 35.81
N GLU A 51 -18.83 -19.00 35.96
CA GLU A 51 -18.65 -19.82 37.16
C GLU A 51 -18.00 -21.16 36.80
N GLY A 52 -16.66 -21.18 36.92
CA GLY A 52 -15.92 -22.29 37.54
C GLY A 52 -16.11 -23.73 37.04
N HIS A 53 -16.54 -23.99 35.81
CA HIS A 53 -16.57 -25.35 35.27
C HIS A 53 -15.20 -25.72 34.71
N ARG A 54 -14.47 -26.56 35.47
CA ARG A 54 -13.39 -27.40 34.93
C ARG A 54 -13.94 -28.11 33.69
N PRO A 55 -13.19 -28.18 32.56
CA PRO A 55 -13.68 -28.84 31.35
C PRO A 55 -14.06 -30.27 31.72
N ALA A 56 -15.35 -30.60 31.58
CA ALA A 56 -15.88 -31.81 32.20
C ALA A 56 -15.57 -33.05 31.37
N THR A 57 -15.12 -32.91 30.12
CA THR A 57 -14.67 -34.05 29.29
C THR A 57 -13.54 -33.65 28.33
N LEU A 58 -12.65 -34.59 28.01
CA LEU A 58 -11.61 -34.43 26.98
C LEU A 58 -12.19 -33.99 25.62
N GLY A 59 -13.44 -34.38 25.34
CA GLY A 59 -14.18 -34.02 24.13
C GLY A 59 -14.46 -32.52 24.02
N GLU A 60 -14.85 -31.85 25.11
CA GLU A 60 -15.09 -30.40 25.13
C GLU A 60 -13.80 -29.60 24.87
N LEU A 61 -12.67 -30.06 25.42
CA LEU A 61 -11.37 -29.44 25.20
C LEU A 61 -10.89 -29.64 23.76
N LEU A 62 -11.02 -30.85 23.21
CA LEU A 62 -10.74 -31.11 21.80
C LEU A 62 -11.62 -30.25 20.90
N HIS A 63 -12.91 -30.11 21.21
CA HIS A 63 -13.83 -29.28 20.46
C HIS A 63 -13.45 -27.79 20.50
N ALA A 64 -13.09 -27.27 21.68
CA ALA A 64 -12.60 -25.90 21.82
C ALA A 64 -11.30 -25.66 21.02
N VAL A 65 -10.37 -26.63 21.02
CA VAL A 65 -9.12 -26.55 20.24
C VAL A 65 -9.39 -26.61 18.73
N PHE A 66 -10.27 -27.50 18.27
CA PHE A 66 -10.65 -27.58 16.86
C PHE A 66 -11.33 -26.30 16.39
N ARG A 67 -12.22 -25.73 17.20
CA ARG A 67 -12.86 -24.45 16.91
C ARG A 67 -11.84 -23.31 16.86
N ALA A 68 -10.95 -23.23 17.85
CA ALA A 68 -9.90 -22.22 17.86
C ALA A 68 -8.98 -22.35 16.64
N TYR A 69 -8.62 -23.57 16.23
CA TYR A 69 -7.85 -23.83 15.02
C TYR A 69 -8.58 -23.36 13.76
N GLN A 70 -9.88 -23.65 13.64
CA GLN A 70 -10.69 -23.20 12.50
C GLN A 70 -10.83 -21.67 12.46
N GLU A 71 -11.04 -21.03 13.61
CA GLU A 71 -11.08 -19.57 13.71
C GLU A 71 -9.73 -18.95 13.32
N ILE A 72 -8.61 -19.48 13.81
CA ILE A 72 -7.26 -19.04 13.42
C ILE A 72 -7.01 -19.25 11.93
N ALA A 73 -7.39 -20.39 11.37
CA ALA A 73 -7.23 -20.68 9.95
C ALA A 73 -8.05 -19.71 9.08
N SER A 74 -9.28 -19.41 9.48
CA SER A 74 -10.13 -18.41 8.80
C SER A 74 -9.53 -17.01 8.88
N ILE A 75 -9.01 -16.60 10.04
CA ILE A 75 -8.34 -15.31 10.21
C ILE A 75 -7.10 -15.22 9.31
N ILE A 76 -6.28 -16.27 9.24
CA ILE A 76 -5.10 -16.31 8.36
C ILE A 76 -5.49 -16.17 6.88
N GLU A 77 -6.56 -16.82 6.46
CA GLU A 77 -7.03 -16.71 5.07
C GLU A 77 -7.54 -15.31 4.76
N SER A 78 -8.33 -14.71 5.65
CA SER A 78 -8.79 -13.31 5.51
C SER A 78 -7.61 -12.32 5.47
N LEU A 79 -6.55 -12.57 6.23
CA LEU A 79 -5.32 -11.77 6.22
C LEU A 79 -4.59 -11.89 4.88
N ARG A 80 -4.50 -13.10 4.31
CA ARG A 80 -3.90 -13.32 2.97
C ARG A 80 -4.69 -12.62 1.87
N GLU A 81 -6.00 -12.68 1.92
CA GLU A 81 -6.86 -11.97 0.97
C GLU A 81 -6.69 -10.45 1.08
N SER A 82 -6.72 -9.92 2.31
CA SER A 82 -6.50 -8.49 2.56
C SER A 82 -5.13 -8.02 2.06
N ARG A 83 -4.08 -8.85 2.18
CA ARG A 83 -2.75 -8.58 1.61
C ARG A 83 -2.82 -8.47 0.10
N GLY A 84 -3.46 -9.41 -0.58
CA GLY A 84 -3.57 -9.37 -2.04
C GLY A 84 -4.22 -8.09 -2.53
N LEU A 85 -5.25 -7.61 -1.82
CA LEU A 85 -5.91 -6.33 -2.12
C LEU A 85 -5.00 -5.13 -1.84
N LEU A 86 -4.28 -5.12 -0.72
CA LEU A 86 -3.38 -4.02 -0.35
C LEU A 86 -2.17 -3.92 -1.29
N GLU A 87 -1.58 -5.07 -1.64
CA GLU A 87 -0.48 -5.17 -2.59
C GLU A 87 -0.91 -4.67 -3.98
N LYS A 88 -2.11 -5.06 -4.44
CA LYS A 88 -2.68 -4.57 -5.70
C LYS A 88 -2.90 -3.06 -5.67
N ALA A 89 -3.52 -2.53 -4.60
CA ALA A 89 -3.77 -1.10 -4.46
C ALA A 89 -2.47 -0.28 -4.38
N ALA A 90 -1.44 -0.79 -3.69
CA ALA A 90 -0.12 -0.19 -3.63
C ALA A 90 0.57 -0.20 -5.00
N MET A 91 0.50 -1.32 -5.73
CA MET A 91 1.05 -1.44 -7.09
C MET A 91 0.37 -0.49 -8.07
N GLU A 92 -0.96 -0.36 -8.01
CA GLU A 92 -1.72 0.59 -8.83
C GLU A 92 -1.35 2.05 -8.52
N ARG A 93 -1.18 2.40 -7.24
CA ARG A 93 -0.70 3.74 -6.85
C ARG A 93 0.73 3.98 -7.37
N LEU A 94 1.64 3.03 -7.22
CA LEU A 94 3.01 3.13 -7.72
C LEU A 94 3.05 3.31 -9.25
N HIS A 95 2.23 2.55 -9.98
CA HIS A 95 2.11 2.72 -11.44
C HIS A 95 1.60 4.11 -11.82
N ARG A 96 0.58 4.63 -11.13
CA ARG A 96 0.09 6.00 -11.36
C ARG A 96 1.17 7.04 -11.09
N THR A 97 1.87 6.95 -9.95
CA THR A 97 2.97 7.87 -9.62
C THR A 97 4.09 7.79 -10.64
N ASN A 98 4.48 6.59 -11.06
CA ASN A 98 5.51 6.40 -12.07
C ASN A 98 5.11 6.93 -13.44
N HIS A 99 3.83 6.80 -13.82
CA HIS A 99 3.30 7.42 -15.03
C HIS A 99 3.33 8.95 -14.94
N LYS A 100 2.90 9.53 -13.80
CA LYS A 100 2.92 10.97 -13.58
C LYS A 100 4.33 11.54 -13.60
N LEU A 101 5.30 10.83 -12.98
CA LEU A 101 6.72 11.20 -13.06
C LEU A 101 7.22 11.22 -14.51
N ARG A 102 6.89 10.22 -15.33
CA ARG A 102 7.25 10.23 -16.76
C ARG A 102 6.64 11.41 -17.52
N GLU A 103 5.38 11.73 -17.24
CA GLU A 103 4.68 12.88 -17.85
C GLU A 103 5.38 14.19 -17.49
N VAL A 104 5.67 14.38 -16.20
CA VAL A 104 6.37 15.57 -15.69
C VAL A 104 7.77 15.67 -16.29
N THR A 105 8.53 14.57 -16.33
CA THR A 105 9.85 14.52 -16.97
C THR A 105 9.77 14.90 -18.45
N SER A 106 8.84 14.31 -19.19
CA SER A 106 8.66 14.61 -20.62
C SER A 106 8.27 16.07 -20.85
N ALA A 107 7.38 16.61 -20.03
CA ALA A 107 6.97 18.00 -20.14
C ALA A 107 8.09 18.97 -19.72
N THR A 108 8.92 18.58 -18.74
CA THR A 108 10.12 19.35 -18.35
C THR A 108 11.15 19.36 -19.47
N GLU A 109 11.36 18.23 -20.14
CA GLU A 109 12.28 18.13 -21.29
C GLU A 109 11.80 19.00 -22.46
N LEU A 110 10.50 19.00 -22.73
CA LEU A 110 9.89 19.87 -23.74
C LEU A 110 10.05 21.35 -23.36
N ALA A 111 9.67 21.73 -22.13
CA ALA A 111 9.80 23.10 -21.65
C ALA A 111 11.26 23.59 -21.67
N ALA A 112 12.22 22.74 -21.30
CA ALA A 112 13.64 23.08 -21.36
C ALA A 112 14.12 23.29 -22.81
N THR A 113 13.62 22.49 -23.76
CA THR A 113 13.90 22.67 -25.19
C THR A 113 13.32 23.98 -25.70
N ASP A 114 12.06 24.26 -25.37
CA ASP A 114 11.37 25.50 -25.75
C ASP A 114 12.05 26.74 -25.17
N MET A 115 12.59 26.65 -23.94
CA MET A 115 13.39 27.72 -23.34
C MET A 115 14.69 27.96 -24.11
N LEU A 116 15.41 26.90 -24.49
CA LEU A 116 16.65 27.04 -25.24
C LEU A 116 16.40 27.69 -26.61
N ASP A 117 15.36 27.22 -27.32
CA ASP A 117 14.97 27.80 -28.60
C ASP A 117 14.51 29.26 -28.46
N GLY A 118 13.79 29.59 -27.38
CA GLY A 118 13.38 30.97 -27.06
C GLY A 118 14.55 31.89 -26.73
N LEU A 119 15.56 31.40 -26.00
CA LEU A 119 16.79 32.13 -25.72
C LEU A 119 17.59 32.40 -27.00
N ASP A 120 17.69 31.43 -27.91
CA ASP A 120 18.36 31.63 -29.20
C ASP A 120 17.65 32.70 -30.06
N ARG A 121 16.32 32.70 -30.07
CA ARG A 121 15.52 33.76 -30.72
C ARG A 121 15.73 35.12 -30.06
N ALA A 122 15.69 35.18 -28.73
CA ALA A 122 15.92 36.40 -27.97
C ALA A 122 17.33 36.99 -28.23
N LEU A 123 18.38 36.15 -28.27
CA LEU A 123 19.73 36.57 -28.62
C LEU A 123 19.80 37.18 -30.02
N SER A 124 19.15 36.56 -31.00
CA SER A 124 19.09 37.10 -32.37
C SER A 124 18.40 38.46 -32.46
N LEU A 125 17.38 38.70 -31.61
CA LEU A 125 16.68 39.98 -31.54
C LEU A 125 17.52 41.05 -30.84
N VAL A 126 18.24 40.68 -29.78
CA VAL A 126 19.22 41.56 -29.10
C VAL A 126 20.34 41.99 -30.06
N ASP A 127 20.88 41.07 -30.87
CA ASP A 127 21.90 41.40 -31.86
C ASP A 127 21.36 42.42 -32.89
N ARG A 128 20.13 42.24 -33.38
CA ARG A 128 19.46 43.19 -34.29
C ARG A 128 19.24 44.57 -33.66
N LEU A 129 18.84 44.61 -32.39
CA LEU A 129 18.69 45.84 -31.61
C LEU A 129 20.02 46.56 -31.35
N THR A 130 21.10 45.79 -31.23
CA THR A 130 22.45 46.35 -31.05
C THR A 130 22.96 47.01 -32.33
N ASP A 131 22.60 46.46 -33.48
CA ASP A 131 22.96 47.00 -34.80
C ASP A 131 22.02 48.13 -35.29
N SER A 132 20.80 48.24 -34.74
CA SER A 132 19.79 49.23 -35.15
C SER A 132 18.72 49.49 -34.07
N ASP A 133 18.31 50.75 -33.91
CA ASP A 133 17.22 51.17 -33.00
C ASP A 133 15.84 50.79 -33.60
N ASP A 134 15.60 49.49 -33.69
CA ASP A 134 14.44 48.86 -34.33
C ASP A 134 13.36 48.53 -33.29
N GLY A 135 12.36 49.40 -33.17
CA GLY A 135 11.28 49.25 -32.20
C GLY A 135 10.44 47.97 -32.37
N GLU A 136 10.38 47.39 -33.57
CA GLU A 136 9.73 46.08 -33.80
C GLU A 136 10.52 44.93 -33.16
N ALA A 137 11.86 44.97 -33.25
CA ALA A 137 12.71 43.99 -32.60
C ALA A 137 12.63 44.07 -31.07
N GLN A 138 12.41 45.27 -30.52
CA GLN A 138 12.21 45.48 -29.09
C GLN A 138 10.93 44.86 -28.56
N GLU A 139 9.82 45.02 -29.29
CA GLU A 139 8.54 44.44 -28.92
C GLU A 139 8.59 42.90 -29.01
N ALA A 140 9.17 42.37 -30.10
CA ALA A 140 9.35 40.92 -30.26
C ALA A 140 10.23 40.31 -29.16
N LEU A 141 11.29 41.01 -28.72
CA LEU A 141 12.14 40.54 -27.62
C LEU A 141 11.37 40.50 -26.30
N ARG A 142 10.48 41.49 -26.07
CA ARG A 142 9.64 41.54 -24.88
C ARG A 142 8.64 40.38 -24.83
N GLU A 143 8.04 40.05 -25.98
CA GLU A 143 7.14 38.92 -26.14
C GLU A 143 7.86 37.60 -25.86
N GLU A 144 9.09 37.45 -26.37
CA GLU A 144 9.89 36.24 -26.18
C GLU A 144 10.37 36.07 -24.73
N LEU A 145 10.74 37.17 -24.06
CA LEU A 145 11.06 37.16 -22.63
C LEU A 145 9.84 36.81 -21.77
N HIS A 146 8.64 37.28 -22.12
CA HIS A 146 7.41 36.85 -21.45
C HIS A 146 7.15 35.34 -21.66
N GLY A 147 7.40 34.81 -22.85
CA GLY A 147 7.35 33.36 -23.13
C GLY A 147 8.30 32.57 -22.23
N LEU A 148 9.55 33.03 -22.09
CA LEU A 148 10.55 32.42 -21.20
C LEU A 148 10.15 32.47 -19.72
N ILE A 149 9.54 33.56 -19.26
CA ILE A 149 9.03 33.68 -17.88
C ILE A 149 7.92 32.66 -17.62
N ASN A 150 7.01 32.46 -18.59
CA ASN A 150 5.95 31.45 -18.48
C ASN A 150 6.52 30.02 -18.44
N LEU A 151 7.54 29.74 -19.25
CA LEU A 151 8.25 28.46 -19.20
C LEU A 151 8.95 28.25 -17.85
N LEU A 152 9.51 29.30 -17.23
CA LEU A 152 10.16 29.19 -15.92
C LEU A 152 9.18 28.86 -14.79
N GLN A 153 7.92 29.27 -14.89
CA GLN A 153 6.87 28.86 -13.95
C GLN A 153 6.62 27.34 -13.98
N PHE A 154 6.98 26.66 -15.07
CA PHE A 154 6.91 25.20 -15.17
C PHE A 154 7.86 24.50 -14.19
N GLN A 155 8.94 25.16 -13.77
CA GLN A 155 9.88 24.66 -12.78
C GLN A 155 9.25 24.50 -11.39
N ASP A 156 8.32 25.40 -11.03
CA ASP A 156 7.60 25.33 -9.76
C ASP A 156 6.59 24.18 -9.77
N ILE A 157 5.82 24.04 -10.85
CA ILE A 157 4.88 22.92 -11.05
C ILE A 157 5.62 21.57 -11.04
N THR A 158 6.77 21.49 -11.71
CA THR A 158 7.60 20.28 -11.72
C THR A 158 8.05 19.91 -10.31
N SER A 159 8.48 20.90 -9.53
CA SER A 159 8.91 20.71 -8.13
C SER A 159 7.76 20.23 -7.25
N GLN A 160 6.56 20.79 -7.43
CA GLN A 160 5.34 20.36 -6.74
C GLN A 160 4.96 18.91 -7.08
N GLN A 161 4.97 18.54 -8.36
CA GLN A 161 4.62 17.19 -8.81
C GLN A 161 5.63 16.13 -8.33
N LEU A 162 6.91 16.49 -8.28
CA LEU A 162 7.97 15.62 -7.77
C LEU A 162 7.89 15.46 -6.24
N GLY A 163 7.53 16.54 -5.53
CA GLY A 163 7.21 16.50 -4.10
C GLY A 163 6.02 15.58 -3.80
N TYR A 164 4.93 15.69 -4.56
CA TYR A 164 3.77 14.78 -4.45
C TYR A 164 4.16 13.31 -4.70
N ALA A 165 4.91 13.06 -5.77
CA ALA A 165 5.38 11.71 -6.08
C ALA A 165 6.24 11.12 -4.96
N SER A 166 7.12 11.92 -4.36
CA SER A 166 7.91 11.52 -3.18
C SER A 166 7.02 11.17 -2.00
N GLY A 167 6.03 12.01 -1.67
CA GLY A 167 5.10 11.75 -0.57
C GLY A 167 4.27 10.47 -0.76
N VAL A 168 3.80 10.21 -1.98
CA VAL A 168 3.08 8.96 -2.30
C VAL A 168 3.99 7.75 -2.15
N LEU A 169 5.25 7.84 -2.57
CA LEU A 169 6.21 6.74 -2.41
C LEU A 169 6.52 6.46 -0.94
N THR A 170 6.66 7.51 -0.11
CA THR A 170 6.83 7.36 1.34
C THR A 170 5.60 6.74 2.01
N ASP A 171 4.36 7.12 1.64
CA ASP A 171 3.13 6.47 2.16
C ASP A 171 3.07 4.98 1.75
N ILE A 172 3.46 4.65 0.52
CA ILE A 172 3.54 3.25 0.07
C ILE A 172 4.60 2.48 0.86
N GLU A 173 5.78 3.06 1.05
CA GLU A 173 6.86 2.46 1.85
C GLU A 173 6.41 2.20 3.29
N GLU A 174 5.78 3.18 3.94
CA GLU A 174 5.31 3.04 5.31
C GLU A 174 4.24 1.95 5.43
N ARG A 175 3.31 1.87 4.47
CA ARG A 175 2.29 0.80 4.44
C ARG A 175 2.90 -0.58 4.24
N LEU A 176 3.88 -0.70 3.34
CA LEU A 176 4.59 -1.96 3.12
C LEU A 176 5.42 -2.37 4.34
N LEU A 177 6.05 -1.42 5.03
CA LEU A 177 6.75 -1.67 6.30
C LEU A 177 5.79 -2.10 7.40
N ARG A 178 4.61 -1.47 7.53
CA ARG A 178 3.58 -1.89 8.49
C ARG A 178 3.09 -3.31 8.20
N ILE A 179 2.84 -3.64 6.93
CA ILE A 179 2.51 -5.00 6.51
C ILE A 179 3.64 -5.96 6.90
N SER A 180 4.90 -5.62 6.58
CA SER A 180 6.06 -6.45 6.93
C SER A 180 6.14 -6.72 8.44
N ARG A 181 5.94 -5.70 9.28
CA ARG A 181 5.98 -5.84 10.75
C ARG A 181 4.87 -6.73 11.30
N VAL A 182 3.67 -6.64 10.75
CA VAL A 182 2.54 -7.51 11.15
C VAL A 182 2.84 -8.97 10.82
N PHE A 183 3.59 -9.24 9.75
CA PHE A 183 3.95 -10.60 9.34
C PHE A 183 5.31 -11.09 9.89
N ASP A 184 6.23 -10.21 10.29
CA ASP A 184 7.46 -10.57 11.02
C ASP A 184 7.14 -11.18 12.40
N LEU A 185 5.95 -10.93 12.95
CA LEU A 185 5.44 -11.65 14.14
C LEU A 185 5.21 -13.15 13.87
N SER A 186 5.13 -13.57 12.60
CA SER A 186 5.07 -15.00 12.21
C SER A 186 6.46 -15.63 12.05
N GLY A 187 7.53 -14.82 12.12
CA GLY A 187 8.92 -15.25 12.07
C GLY A 187 9.62 -14.93 13.38
N LEU A 188 9.64 -15.88 14.32
CA LEU A 188 10.54 -15.89 15.48
C LEU A 188 12.00 -15.74 15.03
N ARG A 189 12.48 -14.50 14.89
CA ARG A 189 13.91 -14.19 14.87
C ARG A 189 14.14 -12.72 15.23
N GLU A 190 14.72 -12.53 16.40
CA GLU A 190 15.31 -11.27 16.86
C GLU A 190 16.19 -10.64 15.78
N VAL A 191 15.88 -9.42 15.36
CA VAL A 191 16.89 -8.37 15.11
C VAL A 191 16.25 -7.02 15.46
N GLY A 192 16.76 -6.39 16.50
CA GLY A 192 16.38 -5.03 16.87
C GLY A 192 16.73 -4.05 15.76
N VAL A 193 15.72 -3.32 15.29
CA VAL A 193 15.92 -2.15 14.44
C VAL A 193 15.11 -1.01 15.06
N GLU A 194 15.84 -0.02 15.56
CA GLU A 194 15.34 1.22 16.12
C GLU A 194 14.51 1.98 15.07
N PRO A 195 13.35 2.56 15.43
CA PRO A 195 12.53 3.30 14.48
C PRO A 195 13.20 4.63 14.08
N PRO A 196 13.16 5.03 12.80
CA PRO A 196 13.63 6.36 12.40
C PRO A 196 12.64 7.43 12.86
N GLU A 197 13.18 8.57 13.29
CA GLU A 197 12.41 9.76 13.68
C GLU A 197 11.53 10.25 12.51
N THR A 198 10.23 10.42 12.79
CA THR A 198 9.25 11.00 11.88
C THR A 198 9.50 12.51 11.77
N VAL A 199 9.83 12.98 10.57
CA VAL A 199 9.79 14.42 10.23
C VAL A 199 8.35 14.74 9.83
N GLU A 200 7.68 15.56 10.62
CA GLU A 200 6.35 16.11 10.29
C GLU A 200 6.50 17.13 9.16
N ILE A 201 5.98 16.80 7.98
CA ILE A 201 5.83 17.75 6.87
C ILE A 201 4.41 18.29 6.95
N GLU A 202 4.27 19.59 7.24
CA GLU A 202 2.98 20.28 7.34
C GLU A 202 2.16 20.09 6.04
N ALA A 203 0.98 19.51 6.19
CA ALA A 203 0.13 19.04 5.08
C ALA A 203 -0.87 20.08 4.55
N ASP A 204 -0.74 21.36 4.93
CA ASP A 204 -1.75 22.37 4.62
C ASP A 204 -1.28 23.34 3.52
N ALA A 205 -1.29 22.88 2.26
CA ALA A 205 -1.35 23.73 1.07
C ALA A 205 -1.52 22.97 -0.27
N CYS A 206 -1.86 21.68 -0.29
CA CYS A 206 -1.80 20.88 -1.52
C CYS A 206 -3.19 20.51 -2.05
N ASP A 207 -3.59 21.07 -3.19
CA ASP A 207 -4.77 20.63 -3.95
C ASP A 207 -4.38 19.55 -4.97
N PRO A 208 -4.83 18.29 -4.78
CA PRO A 208 -4.50 17.17 -5.66
C PRO A 208 -5.15 17.26 -7.05
N GLU A 209 -6.09 18.18 -7.28
CA GLU A 209 -6.71 18.41 -8.60
C GLU A 209 -6.02 19.52 -9.41
N ALA A 210 -4.91 20.09 -8.91
CA ALA A 210 -4.12 21.07 -9.64
C ALA A 210 -3.61 20.49 -10.98
N SER A 211 -4.12 21.05 -12.09
CA SER A 211 -3.87 20.57 -13.45
C SER A 211 -3.65 21.74 -14.40
N THR A 212 -2.79 21.57 -15.39
CA THR A 212 -2.49 22.56 -16.45
C THR A 212 -3.43 22.45 -17.65
N PHE A 213 -4.32 21.47 -17.68
CA PHE A 213 -5.29 21.31 -18.76
C PHE A 213 -6.20 22.55 -18.83
N GLU A 214 -6.28 23.19 -20.01
CA GLU A 214 -7.05 24.43 -20.24
C GLU A 214 -6.57 25.68 -19.49
N ALA A 215 -5.26 25.78 -19.21
CA ALA A 215 -4.68 26.96 -18.56
C ALA A 215 -4.97 28.28 -19.30
N GLU A 216 -4.92 28.30 -20.64
CA GLU A 216 -5.27 29.49 -21.45
C GLU A 216 -6.74 29.89 -21.29
N SER A 217 -7.67 28.92 -21.32
CA SER A 217 -9.10 29.20 -21.15
C SER A 217 -9.42 29.76 -19.76
N ARG A 218 -8.73 29.27 -18.72
CA ARG A 218 -8.90 29.77 -17.34
C ARG A 218 -8.28 31.15 -17.15
N GLN A 219 -7.13 31.41 -17.80
CA GLN A 219 -6.51 32.73 -17.78
C GLN A 219 -7.37 33.76 -18.53
N ALA A 220 -7.90 33.40 -19.70
CA ALA A 220 -8.83 34.26 -20.45
C ALA A 220 -10.09 34.60 -19.64
N LEU A 221 -10.63 33.64 -18.89
CA LEU A 221 -11.81 33.83 -18.05
C LEU A 221 -11.50 34.66 -16.79
N ALA A 222 -10.30 34.53 -16.23
CA ALA A 222 -9.84 35.39 -15.14
C ALA A 222 -9.63 36.84 -15.61
N ASP A 223 -9.00 37.03 -16.76
CA ASP A 223 -8.76 38.35 -17.33
C ASP A 223 -10.09 39.06 -17.66
N GLU A 224 -11.11 38.34 -18.11
CA GLU A 224 -12.47 38.86 -18.37
C GLU A 224 -13.20 39.32 -17.07
N ILE A 225 -12.86 38.76 -15.91
CA ILE A 225 -13.45 39.16 -14.61
C ILE A 225 -12.78 40.44 -14.07
N PHE A 226 -11.52 40.68 -14.41
CA PHE A 226 -10.74 41.82 -13.89
C PHE A 226 -10.57 42.99 -14.86
N THR A 227 -11.11 42.88 -16.08
CA THR A 227 -11.23 44.03 -17.00
C THR A 227 -12.62 44.68 -16.90
N PRO A 228 -12.75 45.93 -16.40
CA PRO A 228 -14.02 46.65 -16.38
C PRO A 228 -14.48 47.15 -17.76
#